data_AF-A0A1G7RHE0-F1
#
_entry.id   AF-A0A1G7RHE0-F1
#
_cell.length_a   1.000
_cell.length_b   1.000
_cell.length_c   1.000
_cell.angle_alpha   90.00
_cell.angle_beta   90.00
_cell.angle_gamma   90.00
#
_symmetry.space_group_name_H-M   'P 1'
#
loop_
_entity.id
_entity.type
_entity.pdbx_description
1 polymer ?
#
loop_
_entity_poly.entity_id
_entity_poly.type
_entity_poly.pdbx_seq_one_letter_code
_entity_poly.pdbx_strand_id
1 'polypeptide(L)'
;MKNSLFLRFWAAGMILTVVTTCLGCQEEYDRSEETPLGPLIEKIETAYVAGCEKDENGYSLENETVASDEIQEAVRARLLTYQKSFESRYWVPRNLSEGYPVGVIPAIDACPAGSEKVKIFMDNQDSGNTTSSGWTGSWSIDGNGNTGHTFCVVYGGAFRFMTFNTPTEYLMLRLGNNKTAYMEPRVWNVYIDNEDNNNKNALLEGDFSPNVINKNGTNFQFWAIAGKNTPGPNQDSQFPDMGFSYGVLGTFTSPVVGGAAGMGTLKTDDENNNNVNQLYSVDWFTNAVTGDSHVQGYGVDRTNDPGNTTFNIRRAR
;
A
#
# COMPACT_ATOMS: atom_id res chain seq x y z
N MET A 1 57.39 -22.13 -16.07
CA MET A 1 58.79 -22.41 -15.69
C MET A 1 59.27 -21.34 -14.72
N LYS A 2 59.71 -21.79 -13.53
CA LYS A 2 60.57 -21.11 -12.52
C LYS A 2 60.00 -19.83 -11.87
N ASN A 3 60.03 -19.60 -10.55
CA ASN A 3 60.52 -20.28 -9.33
C ASN A 3 59.85 -19.51 -8.14
N SER A 4 59.26 -20.13 -7.11
CA SER A 4 59.88 -20.56 -5.83
C SER A 4 60.57 -19.40 -5.06
N LEU A 5 60.51 -19.19 -3.74
CA LEU A 5 60.07 -19.99 -2.59
C LEU A 5 60.39 -19.13 -1.30
N PHE A 6 59.59 -19.30 -0.23
CA PHE A 6 59.93 -19.23 1.22
C PHE A 6 60.40 -17.91 1.90
N LEU A 7 59.81 -17.60 3.08
CA LEU A 7 60.34 -18.05 4.38
C LEU A 7 59.33 -17.82 5.53
N ARG A 8 59.32 -18.76 6.47
CA ARG A 8 58.59 -18.76 7.75
C ARG A 8 59.39 -18.01 8.83
N PHE A 9 58.72 -17.44 9.84
CA PHE A 9 59.30 -17.30 11.17
C PHE A 9 58.29 -17.70 12.26
N TRP A 10 58.80 -18.50 13.18
CA TRP A 10 58.21 -19.00 14.42
C TRP A 10 58.25 -17.93 15.52
N ALA A 11 57.29 -17.97 16.44
CA ALA A 11 57.54 -17.68 17.85
C ALA A 11 56.52 -18.45 18.72
N ALA A 12 57.06 -19.13 19.72
CA ALA A 12 56.39 -20.01 20.67
C ALA A 12 56.28 -19.34 22.06
N GLY A 13 55.39 -19.85 22.89
CA GLY A 13 55.26 -19.52 24.32
C GLY A 13 53.93 -18.82 24.62
N MET A 14 53.15 -19.14 25.64
CA MET A 14 53.41 -19.93 26.85
C MET A 14 52.04 -20.38 27.40
N ILE A 15 52.00 -21.58 27.95
CA ILE A 15 50.82 -22.21 28.54
C ILE A 15 50.52 -21.54 29.88
N LEU A 16 49.29 -21.05 30.06
CA LEU A 16 48.73 -20.78 31.39
C LEU A 16 47.41 -21.56 31.53
N THR A 17 47.48 -22.69 32.21
CA THR A 17 46.36 -23.52 32.63
C THR A 17 45.64 -22.83 33.78
N VAL A 18 44.44 -22.29 33.53
CA VAL A 18 43.47 -21.98 34.57
C VAL A 18 42.47 -23.13 34.61
N VAL A 19 42.54 -23.91 35.69
CA VAL A 19 41.51 -24.88 36.05
C VAL A 19 40.37 -24.09 36.71
N THR A 20 39.23 -23.99 36.03
CA THR A 20 37.96 -23.63 36.66
C THR A 20 36.98 -24.75 36.36
N THR A 21 36.74 -25.59 37.37
CA THR A 21 35.57 -26.46 37.41
C THR A 21 34.33 -25.60 37.67
N CYS A 22 33.28 -25.77 36.87
CA CYS A 22 31.90 -25.90 37.35
C CYS A 22 30.94 -26.10 36.16
N LEU A 23 30.25 -27.25 36.20
CA LEU A 23 28.86 -27.49 35.80
C LEU A 23 28.44 -27.04 34.39
N GLY A 24 28.16 -28.04 33.54
CA GLY A 24 27.53 -27.84 32.26
C GLY A 24 26.14 -27.22 32.39
N CYS A 25 25.92 -26.14 31.65
CA CYS A 25 24.63 -25.80 31.08
C CYS A 25 24.79 -25.93 29.58
N GLN A 26 24.00 -26.82 28.96
CA GLN A 26 23.74 -26.73 27.52
C GLN A 26 23.18 -25.33 27.25
N GLU A 27 23.74 -24.62 26.27
CA GLU A 27 23.02 -23.50 25.66
C GLU A 27 21.76 -24.08 25.00
N GLU A 28 20.62 -23.88 25.66
CA GLU A 28 19.34 -23.90 24.98
C GLU A 28 19.34 -22.78 23.95
N TYR A 29 19.05 -23.19 22.71
CA TYR A 29 18.78 -22.30 21.60
C TYR A 29 17.60 -21.42 21.99
N ASP A 30 17.88 -20.14 22.23
CA ASP A 30 16.87 -19.17 22.68
C ASP A 30 15.75 -19.12 21.64
N ARG A 31 14.60 -19.66 22.04
CA ARG A 31 13.36 -19.69 21.29
C ARG A 31 12.91 -18.25 21.20
N SER A 32 12.85 -17.72 19.98
CA SER A 32 12.32 -16.41 19.63
C SER A 32 11.23 -15.98 20.61
N GLU A 33 11.43 -14.88 21.32
CA GLU A 33 10.39 -14.21 22.09
C GLU A 33 9.20 -13.96 21.15
N GLU A 34 8.20 -14.82 21.27
CA GLU A 34 6.89 -14.59 20.69
C GLU A 34 6.37 -13.32 21.34
N THR A 35 6.25 -12.25 20.55
CA THR A 35 5.56 -11.04 20.98
C THR A 35 4.21 -11.47 21.58
N PRO A 36 3.94 -11.23 22.87
CA PRO A 36 2.71 -11.71 23.49
C PRO A 36 1.53 -11.08 22.75
N LEU A 37 0.63 -11.92 22.22
CA LEU A 37 -0.56 -11.49 21.47
C LEU A 37 -1.58 -10.68 22.30
N GLY A 38 -1.34 -10.52 23.60
CA GLY A 38 -2.19 -9.78 24.53
C GLY A 38 -2.62 -8.39 24.04
N PRO A 39 -1.69 -7.52 23.59
CA PRO A 39 -2.03 -6.17 23.12
C PRO A 39 -2.76 -6.14 21.77
N LEU A 40 -2.65 -7.20 20.95
CA LEU A 40 -3.33 -7.30 19.66
C LEU A 40 -4.77 -7.81 19.79
N ILE A 41 -5.03 -8.69 20.76
CA ILE A 41 -6.37 -9.17 21.10
C ILE A 41 -7.18 -8.08 21.81
N GLU A 42 -6.56 -7.34 22.73
CA GLU A 42 -7.19 -6.23 23.46
C GLU A 42 -7.73 -5.14 22.49
N LYS A 43 -7.07 -4.93 21.36
CA LYS A 43 -7.49 -3.97 20.33
C LYS A 43 -8.76 -4.39 19.56
N ILE A 44 -9.06 -5.68 19.49
CA ILE A 44 -10.32 -6.19 18.89
C ILE A 44 -11.50 -6.02 19.87
N GLU A 45 -11.23 -6.05 21.18
CA GLU A 45 -12.26 -5.90 22.22
C GLU A 45 -12.62 -4.43 22.53
N THR A 46 -11.74 -3.46 22.20
CA THR A 46 -12.00 -2.01 22.38
C THR A 46 -13.05 -1.37 21.45
N ALA A 47 -13.92 -2.14 20.80
CA ALA A 47 -15.19 -1.62 20.29
C ALA A 47 -16.15 -1.18 21.43
N TYR A 48 -15.83 -1.51 22.68
CA TYR A 48 -16.52 -1.03 23.87
C TYR A 48 -15.70 0.05 24.57
N VAL A 49 -16.33 1.20 24.80
CA VAL A 49 -15.77 2.30 25.60
C VAL A 49 -15.51 1.77 27.01
N ALA A 50 -14.28 1.94 27.50
CA ALA A 50 -13.93 1.61 28.88
C ALA A 50 -14.90 2.34 29.84
N GLY A 51 -15.73 1.56 30.55
CA GLY A 51 -16.76 2.07 31.47
C GLY A 51 -18.21 1.92 31.01
N CYS A 52 -18.47 1.37 29.82
CA CYS A 52 -19.83 0.96 29.42
C CYS A 52 -20.08 -0.49 29.84
N GLU A 53 -20.98 -0.72 30.82
CA GLU A 53 -21.54 -2.05 31.06
C GLU A 53 -22.36 -2.49 29.85
N LYS A 54 -22.05 -3.66 29.31
CA LYS A 54 -22.82 -4.33 28.28
C LYS A 54 -24.17 -4.70 28.89
N ASP A 55 -25.25 -4.03 28.48
CA ASP A 55 -26.61 -4.36 28.92
C ASP A 55 -27.11 -5.59 28.13
N GLU A 56 -26.89 -6.78 28.69
CA GLU A 56 -27.36 -8.06 28.16
C GLU A 56 -28.82 -8.34 28.53
N ASN A 57 -29.71 -7.41 28.17
CA ASN A 57 -31.13 -7.61 28.39
C ASN A 57 -31.74 -8.46 27.27
N GLY A 58 -31.71 -9.79 27.45
CA GLY A 58 -32.69 -10.68 26.83
C GLY A 58 -32.24 -12.11 26.54
N TYR A 59 -32.48 -13.00 27.51
CA TYR A 59 -32.61 -14.46 27.34
C TYR A 59 -31.37 -15.27 26.94
N SER A 60 -30.43 -15.42 27.88
CA SER A 60 -30.09 -16.69 28.56
C SER A 60 -28.80 -16.45 29.36
N LEU A 61 -28.79 -16.81 30.64
CA LEU A 61 -27.59 -16.84 31.47
C LEU A 61 -26.75 -18.05 31.03
N GLU A 62 -26.20 -18.01 29.82
CA GLU A 62 -25.05 -18.85 29.52
C GLU A 62 -23.86 -18.20 30.21
N ASN A 63 -23.30 -18.85 31.24
CA ASN A 63 -22.02 -18.44 31.78
C ASN A 63 -21.03 -18.43 30.63
N GLU A 64 -20.44 -17.27 30.32
CA GLU A 64 -19.35 -17.18 29.36
C GLU A 64 -18.22 -18.10 29.85
N THR A 65 -18.06 -19.25 29.20
CA THR A 65 -16.97 -20.18 29.49
C THR A 65 -15.79 -19.85 28.60
N VAL A 66 -14.60 -19.78 29.19
CA VAL A 66 -13.35 -19.72 28.44
C VAL A 66 -13.27 -20.95 27.53
N ALA A 67 -13.00 -20.72 26.24
CA ALA A 67 -12.82 -21.80 25.28
C ALA A 67 -11.70 -22.75 25.75
N SER A 68 -11.84 -24.06 25.51
CA SER A 68 -10.79 -25.01 25.88
C SER A 68 -9.46 -24.68 25.20
N ASP A 69 -8.34 -25.00 25.84
CA ASP A 69 -6.99 -24.77 25.31
C ASP A 69 -6.82 -25.34 23.88
N GLU A 70 -7.48 -26.48 23.61
CA GLU A 70 -7.49 -27.13 22.30
C GLU A 70 -8.22 -26.29 21.24
N ILE A 71 -9.33 -25.64 21.58
CA ILE A 71 -10.04 -24.71 20.69
C ILE A 71 -9.23 -23.44 20.49
N GLN A 72 -8.64 -22.89 21.56
CA GLN A 72 -7.79 -21.70 21.47
C GLN A 72 -6.58 -21.96 20.56
N GLU A 73 -5.92 -23.10 20.70
CA GLU A 73 -4.79 -23.44 19.82
C GLU A 73 -5.20 -23.78 18.40
N ALA A 74 -6.36 -24.42 18.20
CA ALA A 74 -6.90 -24.61 16.85
C ALA A 74 -7.19 -23.27 16.15
N VAL A 75 -7.72 -22.28 16.88
CA VAL A 75 -7.93 -20.92 16.38
C VAL A 75 -6.61 -20.22 16.09
N ARG A 76 -5.63 -20.28 17.01
CA ARG A 76 -4.28 -19.72 16.80
C ARG A 76 -3.59 -20.32 15.59
N ALA A 77 -3.61 -21.64 15.43
CA ALA A 77 -3.01 -22.32 14.29
C ALA A 77 -3.69 -21.92 12.97
N ARG A 78 -5.02 -21.74 12.96
CA ARG A 78 -5.76 -21.22 11.80
C ARG A 78 -5.39 -19.78 11.48
N LEU A 79 -5.28 -18.91 12.48
CA LEU A 79 -4.86 -17.51 12.29
C LEU A 79 -3.42 -17.43 11.75
N LEU A 80 -2.48 -18.19 12.33
CA LEU A 80 -1.10 -18.27 11.85
C LEU A 80 -1.01 -18.85 10.43
N THR A 81 -1.80 -19.86 10.12
CA THR A 81 -1.85 -20.44 8.77
C THR A 81 -2.44 -19.45 7.76
N TYR A 82 -3.50 -18.74 8.15
CA TYR A 82 -4.08 -17.67 7.34
C TYR A 82 -3.05 -16.56 7.12
N GLN A 83 -2.38 -16.08 8.18
CA GLN A 83 -1.32 -15.09 8.10
C GLN A 83 -0.16 -15.52 7.20
N LYS A 84 0.39 -16.74 7.36
CA LYS A 84 1.45 -17.25 6.48
C LYS A 84 0.98 -17.39 5.03
N SER A 85 -0.24 -17.89 4.82
CA SER A 85 -0.82 -17.97 3.47
C SER A 85 -1.07 -16.59 2.87
N PHE A 86 -1.36 -15.60 3.70
CA PHE A 86 -1.62 -14.23 3.32
C PHE A 86 -0.32 -13.50 2.95
N GLU A 87 0.68 -13.57 3.84
CA GLU A 87 2.04 -13.10 3.61
C GLU A 87 2.59 -13.71 2.32
N SER A 88 2.48 -15.04 2.14
CA SER A 88 2.96 -15.69 0.90
C SER A 88 2.22 -15.29 -0.39
N ARG A 89 0.98 -14.79 -0.31
CA ARG A 89 0.13 -14.47 -1.48
C ARG A 89 0.27 -13.04 -1.98
N TYR A 90 0.57 -12.10 -1.08
CA TYR A 90 0.52 -10.66 -1.38
C TYR A 90 1.80 -9.91 -1.01
N TRP A 91 2.76 -10.59 -0.35
CA TRP A 91 4.09 -10.06 -0.13
C TRP A 91 4.87 -10.01 -1.44
N VAL A 92 5.41 -8.83 -1.74
CA VAL A 92 6.35 -8.62 -2.84
C VAL A 92 7.51 -7.84 -2.25
N PRO A 93 8.70 -8.46 -2.02
CA PRO A 93 9.89 -7.64 -1.91
C PRO A 93 9.97 -6.85 -3.21
N ARG A 94 9.99 -5.51 -3.12
CA ARG A 94 9.88 -4.60 -4.29
C ARG A 94 10.89 -5.01 -5.36
N ASN A 95 10.42 -5.78 -6.34
CA ASN A 95 11.22 -6.15 -7.49
C ASN A 95 10.86 -5.17 -8.61
N LEU A 96 11.70 -4.14 -8.73
CA LEU A 96 11.55 -3.11 -9.75
C LEU A 96 11.62 -3.68 -11.18
N SER A 97 12.09 -4.93 -11.36
CA SER A 97 12.11 -5.57 -12.69
C SER A 97 10.73 -5.94 -13.22
N GLU A 98 9.68 -5.90 -12.39
CA GLU A 98 8.31 -6.26 -12.77
C GLU A 98 7.31 -5.15 -12.41
N GLY A 99 6.16 -5.15 -13.07
CA GLY A 99 5.13 -4.10 -12.94
C GLY A 99 4.14 -4.35 -11.83
N TYR A 100 4.22 -5.52 -11.19
CA TYR A 100 3.27 -5.94 -10.17
C TYR A 100 3.30 -5.14 -8.87
N PRO A 101 4.40 -4.48 -8.44
CA PRO A 101 4.30 -3.55 -7.32
C PRO A 101 3.37 -2.37 -7.68
N VAL A 102 2.24 -2.30 -6.99
CA VAL A 102 1.25 -1.22 -7.13
C VAL A 102 0.85 -0.67 -5.77
N GLY A 103 0.45 0.60 -5.72
CA GLY A 103 -0.01 1.25 -4.50
C GLY A 103 -1.53 1.27 -4.40
N VAL A 104 -2.03 0.87 -3.24
CA VAL A 104 -3.43 1.05 -2.81
C VAL A 104 -3.51 2.00 -1.62
N ILE A 105 -4.67 2.64 -1.43
CA ILE A 105 -4.91 3.58 -0.34
C ILE A 105 -5.35 2.79 0.91
N PRO A 106 -4.56 2.70 1.98
CA PRO A 106 -5.03 2.02 3.20
C PRO A 106 -6.08 2.86 3.92
N ALA A 107 -6.94 2.21 4.71
CA ALA A 107 -7.97 2.90 5.50
C ALA A 107 -7.42 3.81 6.61
N ILE A 108 -6.22 3.51 7.11
CA ILE A 108 -5.50 4.28 8.13
C ILE A 108 -4.05 4.47 7.67
N ASP A 109 -3.30 5.41 8.26
CA ASP A 109 -1.88 5.66 7.96
C ASP A 109 -0.97 4.53 8.50
N ALA A 110 -1.21 3.32 8.02
CA ALA A 110 -0.43 2.12 8.32
C ALA A 110 -0.63 1.09 7.20
N CYS A 111 0.42 0.32 6.92
CA CYS A 111 0.38 -0.80 6.00
C CYS A 111 0.45 -2.13 6.77
N PRO A 112 -0.13 -3.21 6.24
CA PRO A 112 0.01 -4.53 6.84
C PRO A 112 1.50 -4.91 6.91
N ALA A 113 1.85 -5.75 7.87
CA ALA A 113 3.22 -6.22 8.05
C ALA A 113 3.78 -6.79 6.73
N GLY A 114 5.01 -6.37 6.38
CA GLY A 114 5.67 -6.79 5.14
C GLY A 114 5.28 -6.01 3.88
N SER A 115 4.28 -5.13 3.93
CA SER A 115 3.98 -4.17 2.87
C SER A 115 4.71 -2.85 3.12
N GLU A 116 5.43 -2.36 2.11
CA GLU A 116 6.09 -1.05 2.18
C GLU A 116 5.02 0.06 2.23
N LYS A 117 5.23 1.04 3.12
CA LYS A 117 4.43 2.27 3.17
C LYS A 117 5.12 3.35 2.35
N VAL A 118 4.39 3.93 1.40
CA VAL A 118 4.82 5.12 0.66
C VAL A 118 3.95 6.28 1.10
N LYS A 119 4.56 7.33 1.66
CA LYS A 119 3.86 8.50 2.16
C LYS A 119 4.44 9.76 1.55
N ILE A 120 3.58 10.55 0.92
CA ILE A 120 3.95 11.85 0.35
C ILE A 120 3.10 12.96 0.97
N PHE A 121 3.64 14.16 0.92
CA PHE A 121 2.98 15.40 1.26
C PHE A 121 3.00 16.31 0.04
N MET A 122 1.84 16.82 -0.35
CA MET A 122 1.73 17.82 -1.41
C MET A 122 1.34 19.16 -0.80
N ASP A 123 2.15 20.18 -1.10
CA ASP A 123 1.88 21.57 -0.78
C ASP A 123 0.89 22.11 -1.81
N ASN A 124 -0.38 22.03 -1.47
CA ASN A 124 -1.45 22.58 -2.27
C ASN A 124 -1.40 24.11 -2.16
N GLN A 125 -2.15 24.81 -2.99
CA GLN A 125 -2.06 26.26 -3.01
C GLN A 125 -2.48 26.89 -1.67
N ASP A 126 -1.65 27.82 -1.20
CA ASP A 126 -1.89 28.58 0.02
C ASP A 126 -3.22 29.34 -0.12
N SER A 127 -4.14 29.16 0.83
CA SER A 127 -5.54 29.68 0.82
C SER A 127 -6.55 28.97 -0.09
N GLY A 128 -6.21 27.76 -0.54
CA GLY A 128 -6.99 27.00 -1.49
C GLY A 128 -8.26 26.31 -0.99
N ASN A 129 -9.06 25.79 -1.93
CA ASN A 129 -10.32 25.08 -1.69
C ASN A 129 -10.17 23.54 -1.79
N THR A 130 -9.09 23.00 -1.24
CA THR A 130 -8.88 21.55 -1.11
C THR A 130 -10.02 20.98 -0.26
N THR A 131 -10.72 19.97 -0.78
CA THR A 131 -11.89 19.40 -0.13
C THR A 131 -11.93 17.89 -0.26
N SER A 132 -12.55 17.22 0.71
CA SER A 132 -12.79 15.79 0.68
C SER A 132 -14.25 15.48 0.96
N SER A 133 -14.75 14.40 0.35
CA SER A 133 -16.10 13.87 0.62
C SER A 133 -16.07 12.35 0.63
N GLY A 134 -16.92 11.73 1.44
CA GLY A 134 -16.98 10.26 1.56
C GLY A 134 -15.70 9.64 2.11
N TRP A 135 -15.34 8.47 1.61
CA TRP A 135 -14.16 7.72 2.07
C TRP A 135 -12.90 8.10 1.29
N THR A 136 -11.90 8.67 1.97
CA THR A 136 -10.57 8.96 1.43
C THR A 136 -9.47 8.06 2.00
N GLY A 137 -9.83 7.15 2.89
CA GLY A 137 -8.89 6.30 3.62
C GLY A 137 -7.90 7.12 4.44
N SER A 138 -6.63 6.79 4.33
CA SER A 138 -5.50 7.45 5.00
C SER A 138 -5.10 8.80 4.38
N TRP A 139 -5.75 9.22 3.29
CA TRP A 139 -5.48 10.52 2.71
C TRP A 139 -6.15 11.61 3.53
N SER A 140 -5.39 12.67 3.80
CA SER A 140 -5.79 13.73 4.73
C SER A 140 -5.54 15.10 4.15
N ILE A 141 -6.33 16.07 4.61
CA ILE A 141 -6.12 17.50 4.37
C ILE A 141 -5.68 18.11 5.71
N ASP A 142 -4.59 18.86 5.72
CA ASP A 142 -4.12 19.55 6.93
C ASP A 142 -4.85 20.90 7.14
N GLY A 143 -4.51 21.60 8.22
CA GLY A 143 -5.14 22.88 8.56
C GLY A 143 -4.89 24.02 7.56
N ASN A 144 -3.92 23.85 6.65
CA ASN A 144 -3.58 24.81 5.60
C ASN A 144 -4.15 24.43 4.23
N GLY A 145 -4.83 23.27 4.11
CA GLY A 145 -5.36 22.78 2.85
C GLY A 145 -4.39 21.90 2.06
N ASN A 146 -3.25 21.53 2.64
CA ASN A 146 -2.26 20.65 2.03
C ASN A 146 -2.64 19.19 2.19
N THR A 147 -2.17 18.33 1.29
CA THR A 147 -2.61 16.93 1.26
C THR A 147 -1.53 15.93 1.60
N GLY A 148 -1.86 15.02 2.51
CA GLY A 148 -1.05 13.83 2.79
C GLY A 148 -1.63 12.63 2.05
N HIS A 149 -0.80 11.92 1.31
CA HIS A 149 -1.20 10.72 0.57
C HIS A 149 -0.37 9.53 1.05
N THR A 150 -1.04 8.49 1.50
CA THR A 150 -0.40 7.25 1.92
C THR A 150 -0.83 6.12 1.01
N PHE A 151 0.12 5.27 0.65
CA PHE A 151 -0.07 4.07 -0.15
C PHE A 151 0.61 2.88 0.49
N CYS A 152 -0.03 1.71 0.37
CA CYS A 152 0.60 0.44 0.68
C CYS A 152 0.95 -0.31 -0.60
N VAL A 153 2.18 -0.79 -0.68
CA VAL A 153 2.66 -1.57 -1.81
C VAL A 153 2.09 -2.98 -1.74
N VAL A 154 1.39 -3.39 -2.79
CA VAL A 154 0.75 -4.71 -2.89
C VAL A 154 1.06 -5.38 -4.23
N TYR A 155 0.80 -6.69 -4.29
CA TYR A 155 0.91 -7.45 -5.54
C TYR A 155 -0.27 -7.18 -6.48
N GLY A 156 -0.05 -6.35 -7.49
CA GLY A 156 -1.01 -6.04 -8.55
C GLY A 156 -1.52 -7.26 -9.32
N GLY A 157 -0.75 -8.37 -9.32
CA GLY A 157 -1.17 -9.67 -9.86
C GLY A 157 -2.41 -10.29 -9.22
N ALA A 158 -2.80 -9.80 -8.04
CA ALA A 158 -4.01 -10.23 -7.32
C ALA A 158 -5.30 -9.59 -7.85
N PHE A 159 -5.21 -8.45 -8.53
CA PHE A 159 -6.37 -7.68 -8.95
C PHE A 159 -6.99 -8.27 -10.22
N ARG A 160 -8.31 -8.12 -10.39
CA ARG A 160 -8.96 -8.58 -11.62
C ARG A 160 -8.53 -7.71 -12.79
N PHE A 161 -7.81 -8.32 -13.72
CA PHE A 161 -7.35 -7.68 -14.94
C PHE A 161 -8.51 -7.48 -15.92
N MET A 162 -8.66 -6.25 -16.41
CA MET A 162 -9.65 -5.92 -17.42
C MET A 162 -9.10 -6.24 -18.82
N THR A 163 -9.90 -6.23 -19.88
CA THR A 163 -9.36 -6.44 -21.24
C THR A 163 -9.60 -5.18 -22.05
N PHE A 164 -8.95 -5.03 -23.21
CA PHE A 164 -9.18 -3.91 -24.13
C PHE A 164 -10.67 -3.66 -24.46
N ASN A 165 -11.52 -4.67 -24.31
CA ASN A 165 -12.96 -4.60 -24.59
C ASN A 165 -13.81 -4.31 -23.34
N THR A 166 -13.19 -4.09 -22.17
CA THR A 166 -13.87 -3.77 -20.91
C THR A 166 -13.34 -2.42 -20.41
N PRO A 167 -14.22 -1.43 -20.12
CA PRO A 167 -13.79 -0.17 -19.53
C PRO A 167 -12.98 -0.42 -18.26
N THR A 168 -11.92 0.38 -18.07
CA THR A 168 -11.15 0.35 -16.84
C THR A 168 -12.03 0.89 -15.70
N GLU A 169 -12.30 0.12 -14.65
CA GLU A 169 -13.12 0.58 -13.52
C GLU A 169 -12.28 1.17 -12.37
N TYR A 170 -10.97 0.94 -12.38
CA TYR A 170 -10.03 1.46 -11.39
C TYR A 170 -8.59 1.56 -11.92
N LEU A 171 -7.85 2.49 -11.34
CA LEU A 171 -6.42 2.74 -11.52
C LEU A 171 -5.69 2.51 -10.19
N MET A 172 -4.47 2.00 -10.27
CA MET A 172 -3.59 1.82 -9.11
C MET A 172 -2.26 2.52 -9.33
N LEU A 173 -1.69 3.05 -8.25
CA LEU A 173 -0.42 3.77 -8.31
C LEU A 173 0.66 2.81 -8.81
N ARG A 174 1.39 3.21 -9.85
CA ARG A 174 2.52 2.44 -10.37
C ARG A 174 3.69 2.58 -9.40
N LEU A 175 4.21 1.45 -8.91
CA LEU A 175 5.42 1.40 -8.08
C LEU A 175 6.47 0.41 -8.62
N GLY A 176 6.15 -0.30 -9.70
CA GLY A 176 7.06 -1.13 -10.48
C GLY A 176 7.57 -0.43 -11.75
N ASN A 177 8.83 -0.67 -12.12
CA ASN A 177 9.46 0.05 -13.23
C ASN A 177 9.20 -0.57 -14.61
N ASN A 178 8.76 -1.82 -14.72
CA ASN A 178 8.53 -2.46 -16.01
C ASN A 178 7.08 -2.90 -16.18
N LYS A 179 6.51 -2.76 -17.37
CA LYS A 179 5.23 -3.39 -17.70
C LYS A 179 5.37 -4.92 -17.70
N THR A 180 4.34 -5.64 -17.25
CA THR A 180 4.23 -7.10 -17.47
C THR A 180 3.39 -7.40 -18.72
N ALA A 181 3.53 -8.60 -19.30
CA ALA A 181 2.76 -9.01 -20.48
C ALA A 181 1.23 -9.00 -20.26
N TYR A 182 0.79 -8.94 -18.99
CA TYR A 182 -0.60 -8.98 -18.57
C TYR A 182 -1.18 -7.61 -18.19
N MET A 183 -0.39 -6.55 -18.26
CA MET A 183 -0.87 -5.19 -17.97
C MET A 183 -1.30 -4.49 -19.26
N GLU A 184 -2.05 -3.40 -19.10
CA GLU A 184 -2.45 -2.53 -20.19
C GLU A 184 -1.21 -1.76 -20.68
N PRO A 185 -1.06 -1.46 -21.99
CA PRO A 185 0.15 -0.79 -22.46
C PRO A 185 0.20 0.69 -22.11
N ARG A 186 -0.90 1.35 -21.77
CA ARG A 186 -0.85 2.76 -21.38
C ARG A 186 -0.48 2.90 -19.90
N VAL A 187 0.35 3.90 -19.65
CA VAL A 187 0.59 4.47 -18.32
C VAL A 187 -0.17 5.78 -18.26
N TRP A 188 -1.02 5.94 -17.26
CA TRP A 188 -1.71 7.18 -16.99
C TRP A 188 -0.81 8.09 -16.16
N ASN A 189 -0.70 9.35 -16.56
CA ASN A 189 0.14 10.34 -15.90
C ASN A 189 -0.74 11.51 -15.46
N VAL A 190 -0.62 11.87 -14.19
CA VAL A 190 -1.29 13.01 -13.57
C VAL A 190 -0.19 13.89 -13.00
N TYR A 191 0.10 14.96 -13.72
CA TYR A 191 1.00 16.01 -13.23
C TYR A 191 0.16 17.05 -12.51
N ILE A 192 0.50 17.28 -11.25
CA ILE A 192 -0.07 18.31 -10.39
C ILE A 192 1.01 19.36 -10.18
N ASP A 193 0.73 20.54 -10.69
CA ASP A 193 1.45 21.78 -10.47
C ASP A 193 1.01 22.33 -9.12
N ASN A 194 1.81 21.98 -8.11
CA ASN A 194 1.61 22.42 -6.73
C ASN A 194 2.06 23.88 -6.55
N GLU A 195 2.00 24.41 -5.33
CA GLU A 195 2.37 25.80 -5.02
C GLU A 195 3.76 26.19 -5.58
N ASP A 196 3.87 27.39 -6.16
CA ASP A 196 5.07 27.84 -6.89
C ASP A 196 6.12 28.60 -6.03
N ASN A 197 5.70 29.36 -5.01
CA ASN A 197 6.55 30.36 -4.36
C ASN A 197 7.32 29.83 -3.13
N ASN A 198 6.84 28.77 -2.50
CA ASN A 198 7.35 28.18 -1.26
C ASN A 198 7.05 26.67 -1.13
N ASN A 199 7.15 25.95 -2.25
CA ASN A 199 6.69 24.58 -2.34
C ASN A 199 7.36 23.63 -1.33
N LYS A 200 6.55 22.93 -0.54
CA LYS A 200 6.96 21.92 0.45
C LYS A 200 6.60 20.49 0.10
N ASN A 201 6.34 20.20 -1.18
CA ASN A 201 6.20 18.85 -1.70
C ASN A 201 7.31 17.93 -1.18
N ALA A 202 6.94 16.82 -0.54
CA ALA A 202 7.91 15.94 0.10
C ALA A 202 7.52 14.46 0.02
N LEU A 203 8.50 13.61 -0.25
CA LEU A 203 8.44 12.19 0.06
C LEU A 203 8.81 11.99 1.52
N LEU A 204 7.84 11.58 2.34
CA LEU A 204 8.01 11.42 3.78
C LEU A 204 8.51 10.01 4.13
N GLU A 205 7.99 8.98 3.45
CA GLU A 205 8.33 7.58 3.71
C GLU A 205 8.28 6.74 2.42
N GLY A 206 9.10 5.70 2.35
CA GLY A 206 9.11 4.72 1.26
C GLY A 206 9.78 5.22 -0.02
N ASP A 207 9.59 4.48 -1.11
CA ASP A 207 10.07 4.82 -2.45
C ASP A 207 8.89 5.14 -3.38
N PHE A 208 8.86 6.37 -3.89
CA PHE A 208 7.78 6.81 -4.78
C PHE A 208 8.07 6.53 -6.27
N SER A 209 9.23 5.99 -6.63
CA SER A 209 9.56 5.65 -8.01
C SER A 209 8.50 4.72 -8.64
N PRO A 210 8.15 4.91 -9.93
CA PRO A 210 8.69 5.89 -10.89
C PRO A 210 7.91 7.22 -10.92
N ASN A 211 7.04 7.44 -9.93
CA ASN A 211 6.40 8.72 -9.71
C ASN A 211 7.45 9.73 -9.24
N VAL A 212 7.17 11.02 -9.44
CA VAL A 212 8.10 12.08 -9.13
C VAL A 212 7.40 13.09 -8.23
N ILE A 213 8.07 13.50 -7.17
CA ILE A 213 7.68 14.63 -6.34
C ILE A 213 8.88 15.57 -6.22
N ASN A 214 8.70 16.83 -6.57
CA ASN A 214 9.74 17.84 -6.48
C ASN A 214 9.12 19.24 -6.31
N LYS A 215 10.00 20.25 -6.26
CA LYS A 215 9.62 21.66 -6.06
C LYS A 215 8.76 22.29 -7.17
N ASN A 216 8.66 21.65 -8.33
CA ASN A 216 7.83 22.13 -9.44
C ASN A 216 6.45 21.45 -9.43
N GLY A 217 6.28 20.36 -8.69
CA GLY A 217 5.04 19.58 -8.73
C GLY A 217 5.20 18.10 -8.44
N THR A 218 4.08 17.40 -8.54
CA THR A 218 3.94 15.98 -8.28
C THR A 218 3.39 15.26 -9.51
N ASN A 219 4.13 14.32 -10.06
CA ASN A 219 3.69 13.46 -11.14
C ASN A 219 3.35 12.07 -10.60
N PHE A 220 2.07 11.73 -10.60
CA PHE A 220 1.60 10.38 -10.36
C PHE A 220 1.50 9.60 -11.66
N GLN A 221 1.87 8.34 -11.60
CA GLN A 221 1.75 7.38 -12.66
C GLN A 221 0.85 6.25 -12.20
N PHE A 222 -0.08 5.85 -13.04
CA PHE A 222 -1.03 4.80 -12.72
C PHE A 222 -1.02 3.72 -13.80
N TRP A 223 -1.17 2.49 -13.34
CA TRP A 223 -1.53 1.38 -14.20
C TRP A 223 -3.03 1.28 -14.29
N ALA A 224 -3.58 1.24 -15.51
CA ALA A 224 -4.79 0.44 -15.72
C ALA A 224 -4.35 -1.00 -15.83
N ILE A 225 -4.95 -1.85 -15.03
CA ILE A 225 -4.64 -3.25 -15.07
C ILE A 225 -5.54 -3.90 -16.11
N ALA A 226 -5.00 -4.13 -17.31
CA ALA A 226 -5.68 -4.86 -18.36
C ALA A 226 -4.83 -5.98 -19.00
N GLY A 227 -5.29 -7.23 -18.88
CA GLY A 227 -4.72 -8.35 -19.63
C GLY A 227 -5.34 -9.70 -19.26
N LYS A 228 -5.15 -10.65 -20.16
CA LYS A 228 -5.74 -11.99 -20.13
C LYS A 228 -4.81 -12.95 -19.39
N ASN A 229 -5.34 -13.79 -18.49
CA ASN A 229 -4.64 -14.94 -17.91
C ASN A 229 -3.37 -14.62 -17.10
N THR A 230 -3.39 -13.61 -16.24
CA THR A 230 -2.29 -13.36 -15.30
C THR A 230 -2.18 -14.52 -14.29
N PRO A 231 -1.00 -14.91 -13.82
CA PRO A 231 -0.87 -15.87 -12.71
C PRO A 231 -1.18 -15.16 -11.38
N GLY A 232 -2.22 -15.60 -10.66
CA GLY A 232 -2.52 -15.08 -9.32
C GLY A 232 -3.72 -15.74 -8.64
N PRO A 233 -3.70 -15.90 -7.30
CA PRO A 233 -4.86 -16.36 -6.55
C PRO A 233 -5.96 -15.28 -6.52
N ASN A 234 -7.22 -15.68 -6.76
CA ASN A 234 -8.44 -14.86 -6.65
C ASN A 234 -8.72 -13.82 -7.76
N GLN A 235 -8.59 -14.20 -9.04
CA GLN A 235 -8.99 -13.32 -10.17
C GLN A 235 -10.51 -13.11 -10.32
N ASP A 236 -11.33 -13.86 -9.58
CA ASP A 236 -12.79 -13.79 -9.70
C ASP A 236 -13.37 -12.53 -9.01
N SER A 237 -12.66 -11.95 -8.04
CA SER A 237 -13.06 -10.71 -7.37
C SER A 237 -12.37 -9.50 -7.99
N GLN A 238 -13.16 -8.47 -8.34
CA GLN A 238 -12.62 -7.19 -8.79
C GLN A 238 -11.64 -6.58 -7.78
N PHE A 239 -11.99 -6.67 -6.50
CA PHE A 239 -11.19 -6.23 -5.38
C PHE A 239 -10.80 -7.44 -4.53
N PRO A 240 -9.55 -7.94 -4.64
CA PRO A 240 -9.10 -9.09 -3.87
C PRO A 240 -9.15 -8.83 -2.37
N ASP A 241 -9.39 -9.88 -1.60
CA ASP A 241 -9.21 -9.83 -0.15
C ASP A 241 -7.73 -9.76 0.18
N MET A 242 -7.29 -8.56 0.58
CA MET A 242 -5.93 -8.31 1.01
C MET A 242 -5.80 -8.30 2.54
N GLY A 243 -6.76 -8.81 3.31
CA GLY A 243 -6.62 -8.90 4.78
C GLY A 243 -6.59 -7.55 5.53
N PHE A 244 -6.74 -6.43 4.82
CA PHE A 244 -6.94 -5.09 5.37
C PHE A 244 -7.93 -4.30 4.49
N SER A 245 -8.51 -3.24 5.04
CA SER A 245 -9.38 -2.31 4.29
C SER A 245 -8.52 -1.36 3.47
N TYR A 246 -8.83 -1.26 2.19
CA TYR A 246 -8.08 -0.43 1.26
C TYR A 246 -8.99 0.22 0.22
N GLY A 247 -8.42 1.05 -0.63
CA GLY A 247 -9.09 1.58 -1.79
C GLY A 247 -8.16 1.85 -2.94
N VAL A 248 -8.77 2.16 -4.07
CA VAL A 248 -8.11 2.42 -5.35
C VAL A 248 -8.77 3.63 -6.01
N LEU A 249 -8.10 4.23 -6.99
CA LEU A 249 -8.75 5.26 -7.81
C LEU A 249 -9.74 4.59 -8.76
N GLY A 250 -10.94 5.11 -8.96
CA GLY A 250 -11.90 4.46 -9.88
C GLY A 250 -13.08 5.31 -10.36
N THR A 251 -13.80 4.77 -11.35
CA THR A 251 -14.91 5.46 -12.01
C THR A 251 -16.16 5.48 -11.11
N PHE A 252 -16.97 6.56 -11.19
CA PHE A 252 -18.28 6.65 -10.52
C PHE A 252 -19.43 6.00 -11.28
N THR A 253 -19.21 5.60 -12.55
CA THR A 253 -20.27 5.28 -13.50
C THR A 253 -20.69 3.81 -13.52
N SER A 254 -20.03 2.93 -12.76
CA SER A 254 -20.42 1.51 -12.69
C SER A 254 -21.04 1.20 -11.32
N PRO A 255 -22.37 0.95 -11.23
CA PRO A 255 -22.96 0.36 -10.04
C PRO A 255 -22.42 -1.06 -9.92
N VAL A 256 -21.31 -1.24 -9.20
CA VAL A 256 -20.78 -2.59 -9.02
C VAL A 256 -21.72 -3.33 -8.08
N VAL A 257 -22.50 -4.22 -8.66
CA VAL A 257 -23.15 -5.33 -7.98
C VAL A 257 -22.05 -6.12 -7.25
N GLY A 258 -21.89 -5.89 -5.95
CA GLY A 258 -21.12 -6.74 -5.03
C GLY A 258 -19.66 -6.37 -4.71
N GLY A 259 -19.19 -5.13 -4.92
CA GLY A 259 -17.73 -4.86 -4.87
C GLY A 259 -17.19 -3.71 -3.99
N ALA A 260 -17.77 -2.51 -4.04
CA ALA A 260 -17.23 -1.36 -3.29
C ALA A 260 -18.02 -1.13 -2.00
N ALA A 261 -17.32 -1.09 -0.86
CA ALA A 261 -17.92 -0.83 0.45
C ALA A 261 -18.18 0.68 0.69
N GLY A 262 -17.68 1.54 -0.20
CA GLY A 262 -17.85 2.99 -0.13
C GLY A 262 -17.16 3.71 -1.29
N MET A 263 -17.45 5.00 -1.42
CA MET A 263 -16.83 5.91 -2.39
C MET A 263 -16.44 7.21 -1.70
N GLY A 264 -15.46 7.91 -2.26
CA GLY A 264 -15.11 9.26 -1.84
C GLY A 264 -14.39 10.04 -2.92
N THR A 265 -14.21 11.32 -2.65
CA THR A 265 -13.46 12.25 -3.48
C THR A 265 -12.44 12.98 -2.64
N LEU A 266 -11.26 13.20 -3.20
CA LEU A 266 -10.33 14.22 -2.73
C LEU A 266 -10.11 15.20 -3.90
N LYS A 267 -10.48 16.46 -3.69
CA LYS A 267 -10.18 17.55 -4.61
C LYS A 267 -9.03 18.35 -4.04
N THR A 268 -7.96 18.50 -4.81
CA THR A 268 -6.81 19.34 -4.47
C THR A 268 -7.01 20.73 -5.06
N ASP A 269 -6.67 21.76 -4.29
CA ASP A 269 -6.45 23.10 -4.83
C ASP A 269 -5.01 23.16 -5.33
N ASP A 270 -4.84 23.05 -6.63
CA ASP A 270 -3.51 23.08 -7.24
C ASP A 270 -3.12 24.55 -7.49
N GLU A 271 -2.11 24.83 -8.32
CA GLU A 271 -1.66 26.20 -8.55
C GLU A 271 -2.76 27.09 -9.19
N ASN A 272 -2.96 28.29 -8.60
CA ASN A 272 -3.99 29.24 -9.03
C ASN A 272 -3.55 30.12 -10.21
N ASN A 273 -2.24 30.29 -10.44
CA ASN A 273 -1.69 31.13 -11.50
C ASN A 273 -0.68 30.36 -12.36
N ASN A 274 -0.75 30.52 -13.69
CA ASN A 274 0.14 29.81 -14.63
C ASN A 274 0.13 28.28 -14.51
N ASN A 275 -0.98 27.72 -14.01
CA ASN A 275 -1.17 26.30 -13.81
C ASN A 275 -0.74 25.45 -15.01
N VAL A 276 0.23 24.55 -14.78
CA VAL A 276 0.74 23.58 -15.76
C VAL A 276 0.33 22.14 -15.46
N ASN A 277 -0.75 21.92 -14.71
CA ASN A 277 -1.32 20.59 -14.46
C ASN A 277 -1.53 19.82 -15.78
N GLN A 278 -1.18 18.53 -15.82
CA GLN A 278 -1.32 17.69 -17.02
C GLN A 278 -2.05 16.38 -16.72
N LEU A 279 -2.89 15.94 -17.65
CA LEU A 279 -3.51 14.62 -17.62
C LEU A 279 -3.37 13.98 -19.01
N TYR A 280 -2.63 12.87 -19.06
CA TYR A 280 -2.35 12.18 -20.31
C TYR A 280 -2.04 10.70 -20.07
N SER A 281 -2.02 9.92 -21.14
CA SER A 281 -1.53 8.55 -21.11
C SER A 281 -0.44 8.34 -22.15
N VAL A 282 0.50 7.44 -21.85
CA VAL A 282 1.62 7.08 -22.74
C VAL A 282 1.56 5.59 -23.00
N ASP A 283 1.47 5.20 -24.27
CA ASP A 283 1.60 3.80 -24.67
C ASP A 283 3.06 3.33 -24.52
N TRP A 284 3.24 2.26 -23.74
CA TRP A 284 4.53 1.75 -23.30
C TRP A 284 5.42 1.26 -24.45
N PHE A 285 4.82 0.79 -25.55
CA PHE A 285 5.57 0.21 -26.66
C PHE A 285 5.87 1.23 -27.75
N THR A 286 4.93 2.12 -28.02
CA THR A 286 4.99 3.08 -29.12
C THR A 286 5.43 4.47 -28.67
N ASN A 287 5.42 4.76 -27.37
CA ASN A 287 5.54 6.10 -26.78
C ASN A 287 4.49 7.10 -27.29
N ALA A 288 3.38 6.60 -27.85
CA ALA A 288 2.30 7.45 -28.29
C ALA A 288 1.63 8.13 -27.08
N VAL A 289 1.55 9.45 -27.11
CA VAL A 289 0.88 10.25 -26.07
C VAL A 289 -0.56 10.48 -26.47
N THR A 290 -1.49 10.13 -25.59
CA THR A 290 -2.92 10.44 -25.73
C THR A 290 -3.32 11.45 -24.65
N GLY A 291 -3.84 12.60 -25.08
CA GLY A 291 -4.26 13.68 -24.20
C GLY A 291 -5.55 13.44 -23.42
N ASP A 292 -5.90 14.44 -22.62
CA ASP A 292 -6.89 14.48 -21.54
C ASP A 292 -8.25 13.77 -21.82
N SER A 293 -8.81 13.94 -23.03
CA SER A 293 -10.15 13.47 -23.39
C SER A 293 -10.36 11.94 -23.35
N HIS A 294 -9.29 11.14 -23.22
CA HIS A 294 -9.35 9.68 -23.16
C HIS A 294 -9.02 9.11 -21.78
N VAL A 295 -8.66 9.96 -20.82
CA VAL A 295 -8.23 9.61 -19.46
C VAL A 295 -9.26 10.03 -18.40
N GLN A 296 -10.09 11.01 -18.72
CA GLN A 296 -11.13 11.52 -17.84
C GLN A 296 -12.12 10.44 -17.40
N GLY A 297 -12.48 10.46 -16.11
CA GLY A 297 -13.47 9.57 -15.51
C GLY A 297 -12.89 8.30 -14.90
N TYR A 298 -11.62 7.96 -15.15
CA TYR A 298 -10.96 6.75 -14.63
C TYR A 298 -10.32 6.95 -13.25
N GLY A 299 -11.05 7.50 -12.27
CA GLY A 299 -10.49 7.72 -10.93
C GLY A 299 -9.76 9.04 -10.72
N VAL A 300 -9.48 9.77 -11.80
CA VAL A 300 -8.96 11.14 -11.77
C VAL A 300 -9.75 11.99 -12.77
N ASP A 301 -10.15 13.19 -12.35
CA ASP A 301 -10.96 14.12 -13.14
C ASP A 301 -10.44 15.56 -13.01
N ARG A 302 -10.40 16.24 -14.16
CA ARG A 302 -10.04 17.66 -14.33
C ARG A 302 -10.99 18.40 -15.29
N THR A 303 -12.05 17.74 -15.76
CA THR A 303 -12.89 18.19 -16.87
C THR A 303 -13.65 19.47 -16.54
N ASN A 304 -14.16 19.56 -15.31
CA ASN A 304 -15.01 20.66 -14.86
C ASN A 304 -14.21 21.75 -14.10
N ASP A 305 -12.94 21.50 -13.83
CA ASP A 305 -12.07 22.39 -13.08
C ASP A 305 -10.60 22.11 -13.42
N PRO A 306 -10.10 22.56 -14.58
CA PRO A 306 -8.76 22.23 -15.04
C PRO A 306 -7.66 22.81 -14.16
N GLY A 307 -7.98 23.81 -13.32
CA GLY A 307 -7.05 24.36 -12.33
C GLY A 307 -6.82 23.44 -11.14
N ASN A 308 -7.63 22.39 -10.98
CA ASN A 308 -7.61 21.52 -9.81
C ASN A 308 -7.64 20.05 -10.23
N THR A 309 -7.32 19.16 -9.30
CA THR A 309 -7.35 17.72 -9.53
C THR A 309 -8.34 17.06 -8.59
N THR A 310 -9.28 16.30 -9.15
CA THR A 310 -10.21 15.49 -8.35
C THR A 310 -9.84 14.02 -8.47
N PHE A 311 -9.50 13.41 -7.34
CA PHE A 311 -9.30 11.98 -7.18
C PHE A 311 -10.61 11.34 -6.73
N ASN A 312 -11.05 10.32 -7.46
CA ASN A 312 -12.24 9.55 -7.18
C ASN A 312 -11.82 8.20 -6.62
N ILE A 313 -12.23 7.93 -5.40
CA ILE A 313 -11.70 6.83 -4.59
C ILE A 313 -12.80 5.80 -4.38
N ARG A 314 -12.44 4.53 -4.59
CA ARG A 314 -13.31 3.38 -4.34
C ARG A 314 -12.74 2.58 -3.17
N ARG A 315 -13.56 2.36 -2.15
CA ARG A 315 -13.22 1.53 -0.99
C ARG A 315 -13.48 0.05 -1.31
N ALA A 316 -12.43 -0.74 -1.25
CA ALA A 316 -12.46 -2.19 -1.21
C ALA A 316 -12.43 -2.64 0.26
N ARG A 317 -13.64 -2.94 0.78
CA ARG A 317 -13.93 -3.32 2.18
C ARG A 317 -13.69 -2.25 3.24
#